data_AF-A0A969ZLT8-F1
#
_entry.id   AF-A0A969ZLT8-F1
#
_cell.length_a   1.000
_cell.length_b   1.000
_cell.length_c   1.000
_cell.angle_alpha   90.00
_cell.angle_beta   90.00
_cell.angle_gamma   90.00
#
_symmetry.space_group_name_H-M   'P 1'
#
loop_
_entity.id
_entity.type
_entity.pdbx_description
1 polymer ?
#
loop_
_entity_poly.entity_id
_entity_poly.type
_entity_poly.pdbx_seq_one_letter_code
_entity_poly.pdbx_strand_id
1 'polypeptide(L)'
;MKIWGNIPKVSGVYGNTGKVGKPSKVGEISSKKDEFSISGTAKDFTNVMKALKQIPDIRQDKVDEIAQKIERGQYSVKSSDVAGKIVESLQAKKI
;
A
#
# COMPACT_ATOMS: atom_id res chain seq x y z
N MET A 1 -47.36 -51.61 -27.37
CA MET A 1 -48.25 -50.45 -27.12
C MET A 1 -47.41 -49.17 -27.15
N LYS A 2 -47.84 -48.17 -27.92
CA LYS A 2 -47.26 -46.81 -28.01
C LYS A 2 -48.10 -45.86 -27.14
N ILE A 3 -47.48 -45.06 -26.27
CA ILE A 3 -47.97 -43.77 -25.75
C ILE A 3 -46.75 -42.93 -25.38
N TRP A 4 -46.32 -42.01 -26.25
CA TRP A 4 -46.73 -40.61 -26.41
C TRP A 4 -46.10 -39.68 -25.35
N GLY A 5 -45.22 -38.80 -25.83
CA GLY A 5 -44.37 -37.92 -25.04
C GLY A 5 -45.16 -36.81 -24.35
N ASN A 6 -44.71 -36.45 -23.15
CA ASN A 6 -45.25 -35.36 -22.36
C ASN A 6 -44.60 -34.03 -22.82
N ILE A 7 -45.38 -33.17 -23.46
CA ILE A 7 -44.97 -31.83 -23.88
C ILE A 7 -45.32 -30.86 -22.74
N PRO A 8 -44.34 -30.19 -22.09
CA PRO A 8 -44.66 -29.23 -21.04
C PRO A 8 -45.31 -27.97 -21.63
N LYS A 9 -46.45 -27.61 -21.03
CA LYS A 9 -47.38 -26.54 -21.39
C LYS A 9 -46.74 -25.15 -21.14
N VAL A 10 -46.30 -24.46 -22.19
CA VAL A 10 -45.82 -23.07 -22.11
C VAL A 10 -46.99 -22.07 -22.17
N SER A 11 -47.76 -21.97 -21.09
CA SER A 11 -48.89 -21.03 -20.99
C SER A 11 -48.67 -19.89 -19.97
N GLY A 12 -47.48 -19.78 -19.38
CA GLY A 12 -47.25 -18.90 -18.23
C GLY A 12 -46.62 -17.53 -18.51
N VAL A 13 -46.26 -17.20 -19.74
CA VAL A 13 -45.34 -16.05 -20.00
C VAL A 13 -46.03 -14.79 -20.54
N TYR A 14 -47.32 -14.85 -20.86
CA TYR A 14 -48.10 -13.71 -21.36
C TYR A 14 -49.24 -13.39 -20.39
N GLY A 15 -48.95 -12.85 -19.22
CA GLY A 15 -50.03 -12.57 -18.28
C GLY A 15 -49.69 -11.92 -16.95
N ASN A 16 -48.54 -11.25 -16.79
CA ASN A 16 -48.33 -10.47 -15.57
C ASN A 16 -47.45 -9.23 -15.77
N THR A 17 -48.05 -8.20 -16.37
CA THR A 17 -47.62 -6.82 -16.22
C THR A 17 -48.12 -6.30 -14.86
N GLY A 18 -47.31 -6.45 -13.82
CA GLY A 18 -47.62 -5.84 -12.52
C GLY A 18 -47.07 -6.58 -11.31
N LYS A 19 -45.89 -6.14 -10.84
CA LYS A 19 -45.43 -6.21 -9.44
C LYS A 19 -45.52 -7.58 -8.74
N VAL A 20 -44.47 -8.40 -8.82
CA VAL A 20 -44.18 -9.40 -7.75
C VAL A 20 -42.67 -9.66 -7.64
N GLY A 21 -42.13 -9.48 -6.44
CA GLY A 21 -41.13 -10.36 -5.81
C GLY A 21 -39.71 -10.40 -6.40
N LYS A 22 -38.76 -9.85 -5.64
CA LYS A 22 -37.31 -10.09 -5.74
C LYS A 22 -36.98 -11.54 -6.16
N PRO A 23 -36.28 -11.79 -7.27
CA PRO A 23 -35.77 -13.12 -7.56
C PRO A 23 -34.62 -13.42 -6.60
N SER A 24 -34.83 -14.47 -5.82
CA SER A 24 -33.85 -15.12 -4.95
C SER A 24 -32.61 -15.53 -5.74
N LYS A 25 -31.48 -14.93 -5.37
CA LYS A 25 -30.10 -15.42 -5.42
C LYS A 25 -29.87 -16.57 -6.42
N VAL A 26 -29.83 -16.22 -7.71
CA VAL A 26 -29.15 -17.04 -8.71
C VAL A 26 -27.69 -17.06 -8.30
N GLY A 27 -27.16 -18.25 -8.06
CA GLY A 27 -25.83 -18.48 -7.52
C GLY A 27 -24.81 -17.56 -8.18
N GLU A 28 -24.20 -16.71 -7.36
CA GLU A 28 -22.96 -16.03 -7.72
C GLU A 28 -22.01 -17.13 -8.16
N ILE A 29 -21.83 -17.27 -9.47
CA ILE A 29 -20.61 -17.83 -10.01
C ILE A 29 -19.56 -16.85 -9.52
N SER A 30 -18.99 -17.14 -8.35
CA SER A 30 -17.81 -16.48 -7.86
C SER A 30 -16.80 -16.69 -8.96
N SER A 31 -16.64 -15.69 -9.82
CA SER A 31 -15.37 -15.47 -10.50
C SER A 31 -14.34 -15.66 -9.40
N LYS A 32 -13.43 -16.63 -9.59
CA LYS A 32 -12.31 -16.79 -8.68
C LYS A 32 -11.63 -15.43 -8.70
N LYS A 33 -11.87 -14.66 -7.65
CA LYS A 33 -11.34 -13.33 -7.50
C LYS A 33 -9.85 -13.58 -7.30
N ASP A 34 -9.04 -13.15 -8.25
CA ASP A 34 -7.60 -13.34 -8.17
C ASP A 34 -7.12 -12.86 -6.80
N GLU A 35 -6.70 -13.80 -5.96
CA GLU A 35 -6.27 -13.50 -4.60
C GLU A 35 -4.78 -13.17 -4.66
N PHE A 36 -4.48 -11.87 -4.64
CA PHE A 36 -3.11 -11.39 -4.56
C PHE A 36 -2.57 -11.54 -3.13
N SER A 37 -1.92 -12.67 -2.85
CA SER A 37 -1.25 -12.88 -1.57
C SER A 37 0.17 -12.28 -1.59
N ILE A 38 0.31 -11.10 -0.98
CA ILE A 38 1.62 -10.49 -0.72
C ILE A 38 2.40 -11.40 0.25
N SER A 39 3.62 -11.81 -0.11
CA SER A 39 4.50 -12.59 0.75
C SER A 39 4.71 -11.89 2.11
N GLY A 40 4.89 -12.65 3.19
CA GLY A 40 5.15 -12.06 4.53
C GLY A 40 6.29 -11.04 4.50
N THR A 41 7.37 -11.36 3.78
CA THR A 41 8.53 -10.49 3.58
C THR A 41 8.20 -9.16 2.89
N ALA A 42 7.28 -9.16 1.92
CA ALA A 42 6.87 -7.94 1.23
C ALA A 42 5.99 -7.07 2.14
N LYS A 43 5.16 -7.65 3.02
CA LYS A 43 4.43 -6.89 4.04
C LYS A 43 5.40 -6.20 5.00
N ASP A 44 6.40 -6.94 5.49
CA ASP A 44 7.42 -6.40 6.39
C ASP A 44 8.20 -5.25 5.74
N PHE A 45 8.61 -5.42 4.48
CA PHE A 45 9.28 -4.37 3.73
C PHE A 45 8.42 -3.10 3.61
N THR A 46 7.11 -3.24 3.31
CA THR A 46 6.22 -2.08 3.25
C THR A 46 6.02 -1.41 4.61
N ASN A 47 6.01 -2.18 5.70
CA ASN A 47 5.90 -1.64 7.05
C ASN A 47 7.15 -0.86 7.45
N VAL A 48 8.34 -1.41 7.16
CA VAL A 48 9.61 -0.70 7.39
C VAL A 48 9.69 0.57 6.53
N MET A 49 9.32 0.49 5.25
CA MET A 49 9.30 1.66 4.36
C MET A 49 8.33 2.74 4.85
N LYS A 50 7.17 2.36 5.38
CA LYS A 50 6.23 3.30 5.99
C LYS A 50 6.81 3.95 7.26
N ALA A 51 7.47 3.16 8.11
CA ALA A 51 8.13 3.68 9.30
C ALA A 51 9.25 4.66 8.95
N LEU A 52 10.07 4.36 7.94
CA LEU A 52 11.12 5.26 7.45
C LEU A 52 10.56 6.58 6.92
N LYS A 53 9.42 6.55 6.23
CA LYS A 53 8.73 7.77 5.73
C LYS A 53 8.11 8.63 6.84
N GLN A 54 7.84 8.04 8.01
CA GLN A 54 7.31 8.78 9.16
C GLN A 54 8.41 9.46 9.98
N ILE A 55 9.68 9.13 9.73
CA ILE A 55 10.81 9.80 10.37
C ILE A 55 10.86 11.23 9.82
N PRO A 56 10.95 12.26 10.69
CA PRO A 56 11.06 13.63 10.24
C PRO A 56 12.37 13.84 9.48
N ASP A 57 12.31 14.63 8.40
CA ASP A 57 13.48 14.98 7.59
C ASP A 57 14.57 15.66 8.43
N ILE A 58 14.17 16.41 9.46
CA ILE A 58 15.06 17.12 10.37
C ILE A 58 15.05 16.43 11.73
N ARG A 59 16.24 16.07 12.20
CA ARG A 59 16.45 15.57 13.56
C ARG A 59 16.65 16.72 14.53
N GLN A 60 15.56 17.30 14.99
CA GLN A 60 15.57 18.48 15.87
C GLN A 60 16.48 18.30 17.08
N ASP A 61 16.44 17.13 17.74
CA ASP A 61 17.28 16.83 18.91
C ASP A 61 18.78 17.04 18.65
N LYS A 62 19.26 16.66 17.47
CA LYS A 62 20.68 16.84 17.09
C LYS A 62 21.00 18.30 16.82
N VAL A 63 20.07 19.04 16.20
CA VAL A 63 20.24 20.46 15.92
C VAL A 63 20.34 21.22 17.22
N ASP A 64 19.44 20.95 18.16
CA ASP A 64 19.40 21.61 19.46
C ASP A 64 20.66 21.29 20.29
N GLU A 65 21.12 20.04 20.28
CA GLU A 65 22.37 19.65 20.96
C GLU A 65 23.58 20.42 20.41
N ILE A 66 23.70 20.53 19.09
CA ILE A 66 24.80 21.25 18.45
C ILE A 66 24.68 22.75 18.73
N ALA A 67 23.49 23.32 18.65
CA ALA A 67 23.23 24.73 18.95
C ALA A 67 23.67 25.06 20.39
N GLN A 68 23.31 24.23 21.37
CA GLN A 68 23.74 24.40 22.75
C GLN A 68 25.27 24.31 22.92
N LYS A 69 25.94 23.40 22.20
CA LYS A 69 27.42 23.32 22.23
C LYS A 69 28.06 24.58 21.67
N ILE A 70 27.47 25.18 20.64
CA ILE A 70 27.93 26.44 20.04
C ILE A 70 27.73 27.59 21.04
N GLU A 71 26.54 27.73 21.64
CA GLU A 71 26.24 28.76 22.64
C GLU A 71 27.18 28.69 23.85
N ARG A 72 27.52 27.48 24.30
CA ARG A 72 28.45 27.25 25.41
C ARG A 72 29.92 27.42 25.03
N GLY A 73 30.23 27.73 23.77
CA GLY A 73 31.61 27.83 23.26
C GLY A 73 32.38 26.50 23.25
N GLN A 74 31.69 25.37 23.39
CA GLN A 74 32.29 24.02 23.44
C GLN A 74 32.30 23.34 22.06
N TYR A 75 31.80 24.01 21.03
CA TYR A 75 31.88 23.54 19.66
C TYR A 75 33.25 23.87 19.06
N SER A 76 34.13 22.87 19.01
CA SER A 76 35.45 22.98 18.39
C SER A 76 35.58 21.94 17.27
N VAL A 77 35.84 22.41 16.07
CA VAL A 77 36.05 21.56 14.88
C VAL A 77 37.49 21.73 14.41
N LYS A 78 38.18 20.63 14.12
CA LYS A 78 39.54 20.69 13.58
C LYS A 78 39.50 21.08 12.11
N SER A 79 40.43 21.93 11.69
CA SER A 79 40.55 22.35 10.29
C SER A 79 40.76 21.18 9.33
N SER A 80 41.39 20.10 9.79
CA SER A 80 41.56 18.84 9.04
C SER A 80 40.23 18.18 8.71
N ASP A 81 39.27 18.21 9.64
CA ASP A 81 37.98 17.53 9.49
C ASP A 81 37.11 18.29 8.48
N VAL A 82 37.20 19.62 8.50
CA VAL A 82 36.56 20.49 7.49
C VAL A 82 37.13 20.21 6.10
N ALA A 83 38.46 20.19 5.95
CA ALA A 83 39.10 19.90 4.68
C ALA A 83 38.74 18.49 4.16
N GLY A 84 38.71 17.49 5.05
CA GLY A 84 38.28 16.13 4.72
C GLY A 84 36.85 16.09 4.19
N LYS A 85 35.91 16.79 4.84
CA LYS A 85 34.51 16.85 4.41
C LYS A 85 34.32 17.55 3.05
N ILE A 86 35.12 18.57 2.77
CA ILE A 86 35.12 19.23 1.45
C ILE A 86 35.54 18.24 0.36
N VAL A 87 36.64 17.52 0.57
CA VAL A 87 37.14 16.53 -0.42
C VAL A 87 36.14 15.39 -0.60
N GLU A 88 35.58 14.86 0.48
CA GLU A 88 34.56 13.81 0.45
C GLU A 88 33.33 14.25 -0.36
N SER A 89 32.84 15.48 -0.13
CA SER A 89 31.70 16.04 -0.86
C SER A 89 31.98 16.20 -2.36
N LEU A 90 33.21 16.57 -2.73
CA LEU A 90 33.63 16.68 -4.13
C LEU A 90 33.72 15.30 -4.81
N GLN A 91 34.16 14.26 -4.08
CA GLN A 91 34.20 12.88 -4.60
C GLN A 91 32.80 12.31 -4.77
N ALA A 92 31.91 12.50 -3.79
CA ALA A 92 30.52 12.05 -3.86
C ALA A 92 29.73 12.68 -5.01
N LYS A 93 30.07 13.92 -5.41
CA LYS A 93 29.44 14.63 -6.53
C LYS A 93 29.95 14.18 -7.91
N LYS A 94 31.02 13.38 -7.96
CA LYS A 94 31.65 12.92 -9.20
C LYS A 94 31.11 11.55 -9.69
N ILE A 95 30.09 11.03 -9.00
CA ILE A 95 29.31 9.84 -9.33
C ILE A 95 27.95 10.31 -9.85
#